data_AF-U9TLC5-F1
#
_entry.id   AF-U9TLC5-F1
#
_cell.length_a   1.000
_cell.length_b   1.000
_cell.length_c   1.000
_cell.angle_alpha   90.00
_cell.angle_beta   90.00
_cell.angle_gamma   90.00
#
_symmetry.space_group_name_H-M   'P 1'
#
loop_
_entity.id
_entity.type
_entity.pdbx_description
1 polymer ?
#
loop_
_entity_poly.entity_id
_entity_poly.type
_entity_poly.pdbx_seq_one_letter_code
_entity_poly.pdbx_strand_id
1 'polypeptide(L)'
;MEDDNEYIGRIAFPDYPYWKTESEVAVMKYVRERTSIRVPQVYHYESNKENLVGQEYIIMERLPGISLSDVWNNYNINEKKNILL
;
A
#
# COMPACT_ATOMS: atom_id res chain seq x y z
N MET A 1 9.76 -8.02 20.93
CA MET A 1 9.09 -6.73 21.17
C MET A 1 7.75 -6.88 20.49
N GLU A 2 6.78 -7.41 21.24
CA GLU A 2 5.42 -7.60 20.73
C GLU A 2 4.71 -6.27 20.82
N ASP A 3 4.86 -5.47 19.78
CA ASP A 3 3.83 -4.51 19.46
C ASP A 3 2.72 -5.30 18.76
N ASP A 4 1.46 -5.16 19.17
CA ASP A 4 0.27 -5.71 18.48
C ASP A 4 0.06 -5.10 17.06
N ASN A 5 1.11 -4.54 16.48
CA ASN A 5 1.08 -3.89 15.19
C ASN A 5 1.19 -4.93 14.07
N GLU A 6 0.20 -4.92 13.19
CA GLU A 6 0.21 -5.72 11.98
C GLU A 6 0.93 -4.96 10.85
N TYR A 7 1.77 -5.67 10.09
CA TYR A 7 2.54 -5.12 8.99
C TYR A 7 2.25 -5.89 7.69
N ILE A 8 2.41 -5.21 6.56
CA ILE A 8 2.36 -5.82 5.24
C ILE A 8 3.75 -5.85 4.64
N GLY A 9 4.24 -7.06 4.35
CA GLY A 9 5.39 -7.29 3.49
C GLY A 9 4.93 -7.60 2.07
N ARG A 10 5.37 -6.80 1.10
CA ARG A 10 5.06 -6.99 -0.31
C ARG A 10 6.33 -7.26 -1.10
N ILE A 11 6.36 -8.39 -1.80
CA ILE A 11 7.49 -8.82 -2.64
C ILE A 11 7.14 -8.53 -4.11
N ALA A 12 8.06 -7.90 -4.84
CA ALA A 12 7.87 -7.68 -6.27
C ALA A 12 8.11 -8.97 -7.06
N PHE A 13 7.38 -9.17 -8.16
CA PHE A 13 7.69 -10.27 -9.06
C PHE A 13 9.08 -10.09 -9.72
N PRO A 14 9.81 -11.19 -9.99
CA PRO A 14 11.18 -11.14 -10.52
C PRO A 14 11.37 -10.37 -11.81
N ASP A 15 10.36 -10.33 -12.69
CA ASP A 15 10.47 -9.74 -14.03
C ASP A 15 10.23 -8.23 -14.07
N TYR A 16 9.92 -7.60 -12.93
CA TYR A 16 9.76 -6.15 -12.90
C TYR A 16 11.11 -5.43 -12.90
N PRO A 17 11.18 -4.23 -13.51
CA PRO A 17 12.35 -3.38 -13.41
C PRO A 17 12.45 -2.73 -12.03
N TYR A 18 13.68 -2.50 -11.55
CA TYR A 18 13.97 -1.96 -10.21
C TYR A 18 13.24 -0.66 -9.88
N TRP A 19 13.04 0.20 -10.88
CA TRP A 19 12.38 1.50 -10.69
C TRP A 19 10.89 1.36 -10.39
N LYS A 20 10.28 0.18 -10.56
CA LYS A 20 8.87 -0.06 -10.22
C LYS A 20 8.63 0.08 -8.72
N THR A 21 9.50 -0.50 -7.90
CA THR A 21 9.39 -0.41 -6.43
C THR A 21 9.63 1.02 -5.95
N GLU A 22 10.68 1.67 -6.46
CA GLU A 22 10.96 3.09 -6.18
C GLU A 22 9.79 4.00 -6.54
N SER A 23 9.23 3.82 -7.75
CA SER A 23 8.11 4.63 -8.25
C SER A 23 6.86 4.48 -7.37
N GLU A 24 6.58 3.27 -6.91
CA GLU A 24 5.43 3.04 -6.05
C GLU A 24 5.59 3.69 -4.68
N VAL A 25 6.76 3.57 -4.07
CA VAL A 25 7.06 4.23 -2.78
C VAL A 25 7.01 5.76 -2.94
N ALA A 26 7.55 6.30 -4.02
CA ALA A 26 7.50 7.72 -4.32
C ALA A 26 6.05 8.24 -4.48
N VAL A 27 5.20 7.49 -5.18
CA VAL A 27 3.78 7.84 -5.35
C VAL A 27 3.02 7.74 -4.03
N MET A 28 3.23 6.70 -3.22
CA MET A 28 2.62 6.60 -1.89
C MET A 28 3.01 7.79 -1.01
N LYS A 29 4.29 8.18 -1.01
CA LYS A 29 4.76 9.36 -0.28
C LYS A 29 4.07 10.64 -0.79
N TYR A 30 4.03 10.83 -2.10
CA TYR A 30 3.40 12.00 -2.71
C TYR A 30 1.91 12.11 -2.36
N VAL A 31 1.13 11.02 -2.49
CA VAL A 31 -0.31 11.02 -2.17
C VAL A 31 -0.53 11.34 -0.70
N ARG A 32 0.28 10.76 0.20
CA ARG A 32 0.21 11.03 1.65
C ARG A 32 0.49 12.49 1.99
N GLU A 33 1.46 13.12 1.31
CA GLU A 33 1.85 14.51 1.57
C GLU A 33 0.91 15.54 0.94
N ARG A 34 0.21 15.18 -0.14
CA ARG A 34 -0.54 16.13 -0.98
C ARG A 34 -2.04 15.98 -0.91
N THR A 35 -2.57 14.94 -0.28
CA THR A 35 -4.00 14.67 -0.20
C THR A 35 -4.42 14.27 1.21
N SER A 36 -5.72 14.26 1.48
CA SER A 36 -6.29 13.70 2.70
C SER A 36 -6.50 12.18 2.63
N ILE A 37 -6.23 11.55 1.48
CA ILE A 37 -6.41 10.12 1.28
C ILE A 37 -5.32 9.38 2.07
N ARG A 38 -5.75 8.49 2.97
CA ARG A 38 -4.82 7.60 3.67
C ARG A 38 -4.33 6.52 2.72
N VAL A 39 -3.02 6.48 2.54
CA VAL A 39 -2.26 5.39 1.89
C VAL A 39 -1.32 4.78 2.92
N PRO A 40 -0.86 3.52 2.80
CA PRO A 40 0.04 2.89 3.77
C PRO A 40 1.33 3.69 4.03
N GLN A 41 1.82 3.70 5.27
CA GLN A 41 3.14 4.24 5.58
C GLN A 41 4.19 3.21 5.22
N VAL A 42 5.11 3.57 4.33
CA VAL A 42 6.28 2.73 4.04
C VAL A 42 7.29 2.88 5.16
N TYR A 43 7.64 1.78 5.82
CA TYR A 43 8.65 1.75 6.88
C TYR A 43 10.03 1.44 6.32
N HIS A 44 10.10 0.49 5.40
CA HIS A 44 11.33 0.11 4.73
C HIS A 44 11.02 -0.45 3.35
N TYR A 45 11.95 -0.33 2.42
CA TYR A 45 11.86 -0.96 1.11
C TYR A 45 13.28 -1.10 0.54
N GLU A 46 13.46 -2.04 -0.37
CA GLU A 46 14.70 -2.23 -1.10
C GLU A 46 14.36 -2.60 -2.54
N SER A 47 14.89 -1.86 -3.50
CA SER A 47 14.67 -2.06 -4.94
C SER A 47 15.80 -2.83 -5.60
N ASN A 48 16.95 -2.98 -4.92
CA ASN A 48 18.02 -3.84 -5.39
C ASN A 48 17.72 -5.32 -5.07
N LYS A 49 17.71 -6.19 -6.09
CA LYS A 49 17.48 -7.63 -5.95
C LYS A 49 18.65 -8.36 -5.29
N GLU A 50 19.83 -7.76 -5.21
CA GLU A 50 21.03 -8.31 -4.54
C GLU A 50 20.98 -8.20 -3.00
N ASN A 51 19.81 -7.96 -2.43
CA ASN A 51 19.60 -7.93 -0.99
C ASN A 51 19.45 -9.34 -0.39
N LEU A 52 19.39 -9.46 0.95
CA LEU A 52 19.28 -10.75 1.65
C LEU A 52 18.02 -11.56 1.32
N VAL A 53 16.94 -10.89 0.88
CA VAL A 53 15.69 -11.51 0.44
C VAL A 53 15.80 -12.02 -1.00
N GLY A 54 16.77 -11.53 -1.78
CA GLY A 54 17.00 -11.91 -3.17
C GLY A 54 16.00 -11.30 -4.16
N GLN A 55 15.17 -10.35 -3.70
CA GLN A 55 14.10 -9.74 -4.47
C GLN A 55 13.74 -8.36 -3.93
N GLU A 56 13.19 -7.49 -4.77
CA GLU A 56 12.65 -6.20 -4.33
C GLU A 56 11.46 -6.38 -3.39
N TYR A 57 11.39 -5.55 -2.36
CA TYR A 57 10.30 -5.63 -1.38
C TYR A 57 9.95 -4.27 -0.77
N ILE A 58 8.76 -4.21 -0.17
CA ILE A 58 8.26 -3.08 0.62
C ILE A 58 7.69 -3.63 1.93
N ILE A 59 8.08 -3.04 3.06
CA ILE A 59 7.47 -3.24 4.38
C ILE A 59 6.69 -1.98 4.75
N MET A 60 5.41 -2.13 5.01
CA MET A 60 4.49 -1.00 5.20
C MET A 60 3.38 -1.28 6.22
N GLU A 61 2.72 -0.20 6.65
CA GLU A 61 1.53 -0.19 7.51
C GLU A 61 0.41 -1.06 6.93
N ARG A 62 -0.25 -1.86 7.77
CA ARG A 62 -1.55 -2.45 7.44
C ARG A 62 -2.66 -1.44 7.74
N LEU A 63 -3.33 -0.96 6.71
CA LEU A 63 -4.50 -0.11 6.91
C LEU A 63 -5.72 -0.95 7.35
N PRO A 64 -6.43 -0.55 8.41
CA PRO A 64 -7.68 -1.20 8.78
C PRO A 64 -8.77 -0.86 7.76
N GLY A 65 -9.62 -1.83 7.44
CA GLY A 65 -10.76 -1.62 6.55
C GLY A 65 -11.15 -2.87 5.77
N ILE A 66 -12.15 -2.70 4.91
CA ILE A 66 -12.65 -3.73 4.00
C ILE A 66 -12.58 -3.13 2.59
N SER A 67 -12.26 -3.96 1.59
CA SER A 67 -12.26 -3.49 0.20
C SER A 67 -13.63 -2.96 -0.19
N LEU A 68 -13.66 -1.80 -0.85
CA LEU A 68 -14.91 -1.21 -1.32
C LEU A 68 -15.68 -2.17 -2.23
N SER A 69 -14.98 -2.97 -3.04
CA SER A 69 -15.57 -3.98 -3.94
C SER A 69 -16.50 -4.96 -3.21
N ASP A 70 -16.14 -5.32 -1.98
CA ASP A 70 -16.78 -6.40 -1.23
C ASP A 70 -18.09 -5.92 -0.59
N VAL A 71 -18.18 -4.63 -0.27
CA VAL A 71 -19.32 -4.01 0.41
C VAL A 71 -20.18 -3.13 -0.52
N TRP A 72 -19.70 -2.82 -1.72
CA TRP A 72 -20.34 -1.85 -2.63
C TRP A 72 -21.81 -2.16 -2.91
N ASN A 73 -22.16 -3.43 -3.12
CA ASN A 73 -23.53 -3.82 -3.43
C ASN A 73 -24.49 -3.67 -2.25
N ASN A 74 -23.98 -3.64 -1.02
CA ASN A 74 -24.77 -3.50 0.19
C ASN A 74 -25.10 -2.02 0.49
N TYR A 75 -24.38 -1.09 -0.14
CA TYR A 75 -24.60 0.34 0.06
C TYR A 75 -25.82 0.86 -0.70
N ASN A 76 -26.60 1.70 -0.01
CA ASN A 76 -27.68 2.45 -0.63
C ASN A 76 -27.12 3.59 -1.50
N ILE A 77 -28.01 4.24 -2.26
CA ILE A 77 -27.60 5.27 -3.23
C ILE A 77 -26.94 6.49 -2.57
N ASN A 78 -27.33 6.85 -1.35
CA ASN A 78 -26.76 8.01 -0.66
C ASN A 78 -25.36 7.70 -0.13
N GLU A 79 -25.13 6.49 0.39
CA GLU A 79 -23.80 6.02 0.81
C GLU A 79 -22.82 5.98 -0.37
N LYS A 80 -23.28 5.47 -1.52
CA LYS A 80 -22.48 5.45 -2.75
C LYS A 80 -22.10 6.86 -3.23
N LYS A 81 -23.04 7.80 -3.14
CA LYS A 81 -22.79 9.21 -3.49
C LYS A 81 -21.71 9.82 -2.59
N ASN A 82 -21.78 9.62 -1.28
CA ASN A 82 -20.80 10.17 -0.34
C ASN A 82 -19.38 9.63 -0.51
N ILE A 83 -19.21 8.46 -1.15
CA ILE A 83 -17.89 7.88 -1.42
C ILE A 83 -17.31 8.37 -2.75
N LEU A 84 -18.17 8.63 -3.74
CA LEU A 84 -17.77 9.04 -5.08
C LEU A 84 -17.67 10.57 -5.26
N LEU A 85 -18.36 11.34 -4.41
CA LEU A 85 -18.52 12.80 -4.49
C LEU A 85 -18.06 13.44 -3.18
#